data_AF-A0A7Y3F3I4-F1
#
_entry.id   AF-A0A7Y3F3I4-F1
#
_cell.length_a   1.000
_cell.length_b   1.000
_cell.length_c   1.000
_cell.angle_alpha   90.00
_cell.angle_beta   90.00
_cell.angle_gamma   90.00
#
_symmetry.space_group_name_H-M   'P 1'
#
loop_
_entity.id
_entity.type
_entity.pdbx_description
1 polymer ?
#
loop_
_entity_poly.entity_id
_entity_poly.type
_entity_poly.pdbx_seq_one_letter_code
_entity_poly.pdbx_strand_id
1 'polypeptide(L)'
;MKTRFFALLLILFSSYSCKNETGVSEDVSKIRINLAVLRFDKQFAEAKPKDIPALKNEFPYLFPKQYPDSLWIAKLNDTLQKELYSEVNAEFPDFVKETADLELFFKHVLYYFPNYKVPRVITVISDVDYTNRVILADTLLLIGLDNYLGKDHRFYGGIEQYIAAGLDKEYLVSDVASAFGKTRLRFPSDRTFLAQMIYYGKE
;
A
#
# COMPACT_ATOMS: atom_id res chain seq x y z
N MET A 1 28.48 -42.03 33.61
CA MET A 1 29.03 -41.72 32.27
C MET A 1 27.93 -41.43 31.22
N LYS A 2 26.83 -42.19 31.17
CA LYS A 2 25.75 -42.02 30.17
C LYS A 2 25.01 -40.66 30.22
N THR A 3 24.75 -40.11 31.41
CA THR A 3 24.06 -38.81 31.60
C THR A 3 24.89 -37.60 31.16
N ARG A 4 26.22 -37.64 31.30
CA ARG A 4 27.12 -36.58 30.81
C ARG A 4 27.25 -36.59 29.29
N PHE A 5 27.18 -37.78 28.69
CA PHE A 5 27.20 -37.94 27.23
C PHE A 5 25.89 -37.44 26.59
N PHE A 6 24.74 -37.68 27.23
CA PHE A 6 23.44 -37.17 26.76
C PHE A 6 23.33 -35.64 26.86
N ALA A 7 23.88 -35.04 27.92
CA ALA A 7 23.95 -33.58 28.06
C ALA A 7 24.86 -32.93 26.99
N LEU A 8 25.99 -33.56 26.65
CA LEU A 8 26.87 -33.12 25.56
C LEU A 8 26.18 -33.20 24.19
N LEU A 9 25.35 -34.21 23.95
CA LEU A 9 24.60 -34.39 22.70
C LEU A 9 23.46 -33.36 22.56
N LEU A 10 22.82 -32.99 23.66
CA LEU A 10 21.78 -31.95 23.70
C LEU A 10 22.35 -30.54 23.43
N ILE A 11 23.54 -30.25 23.97
CA ILE A 11 24.26 -28.99 23.71
C ILE A 11 24.71 -28.92 22.24
N LEU A 12 25.20 -30.02 21.67
CA LEU A 12 25.60 -30.09 20.26
C LEU A 12 24.43 -29.87 19.30
N PHE A 13 23.22 -30.35 19.63
CA PHE A 13 22.01 -30.10 18.85
C PHE A 13 21.51 -28.65 18.93
N SER A 14 21.70 -27.98 20.07
CA SER A 14 21.30 -26.57 20.25
C SER A 14 22.12 -25.58 19.42
N SER A 15 23.32 -25.94 18.99
CA SER A 15 24.19 -25.11 18.14
C SER A 15 23.89 -25.16 16.63
N TYR A 16 23.02 -26.07 16.16
CA TYR A 16 22.67 -26.18 14.73
C TYR A 16 21.43 -25.36 14.31
N SER A 17 20.79 -24.64 15.23
CA SER A 17 19.45 -24.08 15.00
C SER A 17 19.38 -22.57 14.71
N CYS A 18 20.44 -21.95 14.19
CA CYS A 18 20.35 -20.56 13.72
C CYS A 18 21.14 -20.37 12.41
N LYS A 19 20.50 -20.69 11.29
CA LYS A 19 20.84 -20.03 10.03
C LYS A 19 20.22 -18.64 10.09
N ASN A 20 21.06 -17.64 10.38
CA ASN A 20 20.68 -16.23 10.30
C ASN A 20 20.59 -15.81 8.82
N GLU A 21 19.61 -16.33 8.09
CA GLU A 21 19.24 -15.80 6.78
C GLU A 21 18.51 -14.47 6.99
N THR A 22 19.28 -13.45 7.34
CA THR A 22 18.81 -12.08 7.57
C THR A 22 18.97 -11.31 6.27
N GLY A 23 17.94 -11.38 5.43
CA GLY A 23 17.93 -10.70 4.14
C GLY A 23 16.83 -11.23 3.22
N VAL A 24 16.54 -10.47 2.16
CA VAL A 24 15.69 -10.93 1.06
C VAL A 24 16.36 -12.16 0.45
N SER A 25 15.62 -13.25 0.25
CA SER A 25 16.19 -14.46 -0.33
C SER A 25 16.76 -14.17 -1.72
N GLU A 26 17.81 -14.90 -2.09
CA GLU A 26 18.43 -14.72 -3.40
C GLU A 26 17.43 -15.02 -4.54
N ASP A 27 16.53 -15.97 -4.32
CA ASP A 27 15.47 -16.32 -5.27
C ASP A 27 14.48 -15.16 -5.49
N VAL A 28 14.05 -14.48 -4.42
CA VAL A 28 13.16 -13.30 -4.53
C VAL A 28 13.87 -12.16 -5.22
N SER A 29 15.14 -11.92 -4.88
CA SER A 29 15.95 -10.82 -5.43
C SER A 29 16.13 -10.92 -6.95
N LYS A 30 16.20 -12.14 -7.49
CA LYS A 30 16.35 -12.41 -8.93
C LYS A 30 15.06 -12.22 -9.74
N ILE A 31 13.90 -12.16 -9.10
CA ILE A 31 12.63 -11.90 -9.79
C ILE A 31 12.68 -10.49 -10.36
N ARG A 32 12.56 -10.40 -11.69
CA ARG A 32 12.46 -9.13 -12.39
C ARG A 32 11.00 -8.74 -12.49
N ILE A 33 10.70 -7.54 -12.02
CA ILE A 33 9.42 -6.88 -12.21
C ILE A 33 9.67 -5.48 -12.76
N ASN A 34 8.69 -4.95 -13.47
CA ASN A 34 8.64 -3.56 -13.84
C ASN A 34 7.34 -3.00 -13.26
N LEU A 35 7.43 -2.34 -12.11
CA LEU A 35 6.27 -1.79 -11.45
C LEU A 35 5.91 -0.44 -12.08
N ALA A 36 4.80 -0.41 -12.81
CA ALA A 36 4.28 0.84 -13.36
C ALA A 36 3.61 1.65 -12.25
N VAL A 37 4.21 2.78 -11.88
CA VAL A 37 3.65 3.75 -10.94
C VAL A 37 3.23 5.01 -11.70
N LEU A 38 1.95 5.38 -11.56
CA LEU A 38 1.37 6.57 -12.17
C LEU A 38 0.98 7.55 -11.06
N ARG A 39 1.69 8.69 -11.02
CA ARG A 39 1.42 9.80 -10.09
C ARG A 39 0.20 10.62 -10.53
N PHE A 40 -1.00 10.02 -10.51
CA PHE A 40 -2.22 10.71 -10.91
C PHE A 40 -2.53 11.92 -10.02
N ASP A 41 -2.29 11.82 -8.72
CA ASP A 41 -2.34 12.94 -7.77
C ASP A 41 -1.61 14.18 -8.31
N LYS A 42 -0.39 13.99 -8.84
CA LYS A 42 0.44 15.05 -9.41
C LYS A 42 -0.08 15.50 -10.78
N GLN A 43 -0.36 14.56 -11.68
CA GLN A 43 -0.87 14.87 -13.02
C GLN A 43 -2.18 15.68 -12.95
N PHE A 44 -3.08 15.32 -12.04
CA PHE A 44 -4.33 16.03 -11.84
C PHE A 44 -4.10 17.42 -11.22
N ALA A 45 -3.27 17.52 -10.16
CA ALA A 45 -3.01 18.80 -9.51
C ALA A 45 -2.31 19.84 -10.41
N GLU A 46 -1.49 19.38 -11.35
CA GLU A 46 -0.76 20.24 -12.30
C GLU A 46 -1.55 20.50 -13.61
N ALA A 47 -2.70 19.85 -13.79
CA ALA A 47 -3.50 19.96 -15.01
C ALA A 47 -4.19 21.31 -15.16
N LYS A 48 -4.43 21.69 -16.42
CA LYS A 48 -5.31 22.81 -16.79
C LYS A 48 -6.66 22.27 -17.25
N PRO A 49 -7.72 23.12 -17.29
CA PRO A 49 -9.04 22.69 -17.75
C PRO A 49 -9.05 22.00 -19.13
N LYS A 50 -8.15 22.41 -20.03
CA LYS A 50 -7.98 21.82 -21.36
C LYS A 50 -7.38 20.40 -21.35
N ASP A 51 -6.73 20.00 -20.27
CA ASP A 51 -6.05 18.71 -20.14
C ASP A 51 -6.98 17.62 -19.57
N ILE A 52 -8.11 18.03 -18.96
CA ILE A 52 -9.13 17.12 -18.40
C ILE A 52 -9.58 16.04 -19.40
N PRO A 53 -9.89 16.34 -20.68
CA PRO A 53 -10.26 15.30 -21.63
C PRO A 53 -9.17 14.23 -21.84
N ALA A 54 -7.90 14.62 -21.82
CA ALA A 54 -6.79 13.67 -21.96
C ALA A 54 -6.67 12.79 -20.70
N LEU A 55 -6.75 13.38 -19.51
CA LEU A 55 -6.75 12.65 -18.24
C LEU A 55 -7.93 11.68 -18.15
N LYS A 56 -9.12 12.05 -18.64
CA LYS A 56 -10.28 11.15 -18.71
C LYS A 56 -10.06 9.94 -19.61
N ASN A 57 -9.31 10.11 -20.70
CA ASN A 57 -8.99 9.01 -21.61
C ASN A 57 -7.96 8.06 -21.00
N GLU A 58 -6.99 8.59 -20.25
CA GLU A 58 -5.95 7.78 -19.60
C GLU A 58 -6.45 7.09 -18.32
N PHE A 59 -7.28 7.79 -17.54
CA PHE A 59 -7.78 7.35 -16.23
C PHE A 59 -9.33 7.32 -16.15
N PRO A 60 -10.05 6.65 -17.08
CA PRO A 60 -11.52 6.72 -17.14
C PRO A 60 -12.23 6.27 -15.85
N TYR A 61 -11.59 5.41 -15.05
CA TYR A 61 -12.07 4.92 -13.76
C TYR A 61 -11.99 5.97 -12.63
N LEU A 62 -11.20 7.03 -12.80
CA LEU A 62 -11.12 8.16 -11.86
C LEU A 62 -12.05 9.31 -12.25
N PHE A 63 -12.74 9.21 -13.40
CA PHE A 63 -13.70 10.20 -13.88
C PHE A 63 -15.07 9.58 -14.19
N PRO A 64 -15.87 9.25 -13.16
CA PRO A 64 -17.19 8.65 -13.37
C PRO A 64 -18.07 9.54 -14.26
N LYS A 65 -18.70 8.92 -15.28
CA LYS A 65 -19.43 9.62 -16.36
C LYS A 65 -20.59 10.48 -15.88
N GLN A 66 -21.13 10.20 -14.69
CA GLN A 66 -22.22 10.98 -14.10
C GLN A 66 -21.80 12.38 -13.67
N TYR A 67 -20.50 12.64 -13.48
CA TYR A 67 -20.01 13.94 -13.05
C TYR A 67 -19.60 14.81 -14.25
N PRO A 68 -20.09 16.06 -14.32
CA PRO A 68 -19.75 16.96 -15.42
C PRO A 68 -18.31 17.48 -15.31
N ASP A 69 -17.73 17.88 -16.44
CA ASP A 69 -16.36 18.43 -16.48
C ASP A 69 -16.19 19.70 -15.64
N SER A 70 -17.26 20.46 -15.43
CA SER A 70 -17.26 21.62 -14.55
C SER A 70 -16.88 21.27 -13.10
N LEU A 71 -17.23 20.08 -12.61
CA LEU A 71 -16.85 19.64 -11.26
C LEU A 71 -15.35 19.38 -11.17
N TRP A 72 -14.77 18.72 -12.17
CA TRP A 72 -13.33 18.46 -12.22
C TRP A 72 -12.52 19.75 -12.37
N ILE A 73 -13.00 20.68 -13.21
CA ILE A 73 -12.40 22.01 -13.40
C ILE A 73 -12.50 22.84 -12.10
N ALA A 74 -13.60 22.73 -11.35
CA ALA A 74 -13.72 23.35 -10.05
C ALA A 74 -12.71 22.75 -9.06
N LYS A 75 -12.56 21.41 -9.01
CA LYS A 75 -11.61 20.71 -8.13
C LYS A 75 -10.15 21.09 -8.42
N LEU A 76 -9.77 21.36 -9.68
CA LEU A 76 -8.43 21.88 -10.02
C LEU A 76 -8.12 23.22 -9.31
N ASN A 77 -9.14 24.03 -9.04
CA ASN A 77 -8.98 25.35 -8.43
C ASN A 77 -9.24 25.36 -6.93
N ASP A 78 -9.73 24.25 -6.38
CA ASP A 78 -10.05 24.08 -4.98
C ASP A 78 -8.82 24.29 -4.09
N THR A 79 -8.99 25.09 -3.02
CA THR A 79 -7.88 25.46 -2.13
C THR A 79 -7.40 24.28 -1.30
N LEU A 80 -8.31 23.41 -0.85
CA LEU A 80 -7.97 22.23 -0.07
C LEU A 80 -7.23 21.21 -0.93
N GLN A 81 -7.67 20.99 -2.17
CA GLN A 81 -6.98 20.11 -3.13
C GLN A 81 -5.52 20.56 -3.36
N LYS A 82 -5.30 21.87 -3.50
CA LYS A 82 -3.95 22.44 -3.68
C LYS A 82 -3.09 22.28 -2.42
N GLU A 83 -3.69 22.46 -1.25
CA GLU A 83 -2.99 22.29 0.03
C GLU A 83 -2.60 20.82 0.25
N LEU A 84 -3.53 19.88 0.04
CA LEU A 84 -3.28 18.44 0.09
C LEU A 84 -2.17 18.04 -0.89
N TYR A 85 -2.21 18.55 -2.12
CA TYR A 85 -1.15 18.30 -3.10
C TYR A 85 0.21 18.82 -2.63
N SER A 86 0.26 20.01 -2.03
CA SER A 86 1.50 20.58 -1.52
C SER A 86 2.13 19.68 -0.45
N GLU A 87 1.34 19.19 0.51
CA GLU A 87 1.84 18.30 1.56
C GLU A 87 2.26 16.93 1.00
N VAL A 88 1.43 16.34 0.13
CA VAL A 88 1.75 15.06 -0.53
C VAL A 88 3.02 15.17 -1.36
N ASN A 89 3.21 16.25 -2.13
CA ASN A 89 4.41 16.42 -2.95
C ASN A 89 5.66 16.74 -2.10
N ALA A 90 5.49 17.32 -0.91
CA ALA A 90 6.58 17.50 0.04
C ALA A 90 7.02 16.17 0.67
N GLU A 91 6.06 15.32 1.05
CA GLU A 91 6.32 14.02 1.65
C GLU A 91 6.80 12.97 0.62
N PHE A 92 6.26 13.03 -0.59
CA PHE A 92 6.49 12.09 -1.69
C PHE A 92 6.94 12.81 -2.98
N PRO A 93 8.15 13.39 -3.03
CA PRO A 93 8.60 14.20 -4.16
C PRO A 93 8.79 13.39 -5.45
N ASP A 94 9.47 12.24 -5.36
CA ASP A 94 9.78 11.36 -6.50
C ASP A 94 9.17 9.94 -6.37
N PHE A 95 8.70 9.57 -5.18
CA PHE A 95 8.13 8.25 -4.86
C PHE A 95 9.10 7.08 -5.10
N VAL A 96 10.41 7.35 -5.13
CA VAL A 96 11.44 6.35 -5.48
C VAL A 96 11.55 5.27 -4.41
N LYS A 97 11.57 5.67 -3.14
CA LYS A 97 11.65 4.73 -2.01
C LYS A 97 10.42 3.83 -1.96
N GLU A 98 9.24 4.42 -2.03
CA GLU A 98 7.96 3.71 -1.99
C GLU A 98 7.83 2.76 -3.17
N THR A 99 8.28 3.17 -4.36
CA THR A 99 8.34 2.28 -5.53
C THR A 99 9.25 1.08 -5.27
N ALA A 100 10.44 1.28 -4.71
CA ALA A 100 11.36 0.18 -4.39
C ALA A 100 10.79 -0.80 -3.34
N ASP A 101 10.12 -0.27 -2.32
CA ASP A 101 9.51 -1.09 -1.27
C ASP A 101 8.30 -1.88 -1.81
N LEU A 102 7.45 -1.25 -2.65
CA LEU A 102 6.36 -1.91 -3.35
C LEU A 102 6.88 -2.96 -4.35
N GLU A 103 7.98 -2.67 -5.04
CA GLU A 103 8.64 -3.64 -5.91
C GLU A 103 9.08 -4.87 -5.13
N LEU A 104 9.75 -4.66 -3.99
CA LEU A 104 10.17 -5.76 -3.14
C LEU A 104 8.98 -6.59 -2.66
N PHE A 105 7.89 -5.94 -2.26
CA PHE A 105 6.64 -6.61 -1.92
C PHE A 105 6.13 -7.48 -3.07
N PHE A 106 6.00 -6.93 -4.28
CA PHE A 106 5.49 -7.69 -5.42
C PHE A 106 6.43 -8.80 -5.89
N LYS A 107 7.75 -8.69 -5.68
CA LYS A 107 8.67 -9.83 -5.88
C LYS A 107 8.34 -10.98 -4.94
N HIS A 108 8.07 -10.71 -3.66
CA HIS A 108 7.62 -11.75 -2.73
C HIS A 108 6.27 -12.33 -3.14
N VAL A 109 5.32 -11.48 -3.58
CA VAL A 109 4.04 -11.96 -4.09
C VAL A 109 4.24 -12.90 -5.27
N LEU A 110 5.08 -12.56 -6.25
CA LEU A 110 5.35 -13.42 -7.41
C LEU A 110 6.09 -14.69 -7.04
N TYR A 111 6.96 -14.66 -6.03
CA TYR A 111 7.65 -15.85 -5.54
C TYR A 111 6.65 -16.90 -5.04
N TYR A 112 5.67 -16.48 -4.22
CA TYR A 112 4.66 -17.39 -3.67
C TYR A 112 3.45 -17.61 -4.61
N PHE A 113 3.18 -16.67 -5.50
CA PHE A 113 2.07 -16.69 -6.45
C PHE A 113 2.56 -16.36 -7.87
N PRO A 114 3.26 -17.28 -8.56
CA PRO A 114 3.90 -17.00 -9.86
C PRO A 114 2.95 -16.54 -10.98
N ASN A 115 1.66 -16.88 -10.87
CA ASN A 115 0.62 -16.51 -11.83
C ASN A 115 -0.06 -15.17 -11.50
N TYR A 116 0.38 -14.46 -10.45
CA TYR A 116 -0.21 -13.18 -10.08
C TYR A 116 0.13 -12.11 -11.13
N LYS A 117 -0.87 -11.32 -11.49
CA LYS A 117 -0.69 -10.16 -12.36
C LYS A 117 -0.43 -8.96 -11.46
N VAL A 118 0.80 -8.46 -11.46
CA VAL A 118 1.17 -7.26 -10.72
C VAL A 118 0.31 -6.09 -11.21
N PRO A 119 -0.39 -5.38 -10.32
CA PRO A 119 -1.25 -4.27 -10.69
C PRO A 119 -0.42 -3.05 -11.10
N ARG A 120 -1.04 -2.15 -11.86
CA ARG A 120 -0.52 -0.79 -12.04
C ARG A 120 -0.82 0.02 -10.78
N VAL A 121 0.19 0.65 -10.23
CA VAL A 121 0.06 1.52 -9.06
C VAL A 121 -0.35 2.90 -9.52
N ILE A 122 -1.39 3.45 -8.91
CA ILE A 122 -1.89 4.79 -9.20
C ILE A 122 -2.09 5.50 -7.88
N THR A 123 -1.38 6.59 -7.69
CA THR A 123 -1.49 7.40 -6.48
C THR A 123 -2.53 8.49 -6.68
N VAL A 124 -3.32 8.76 -5.65
CA VAL A 124 -4.43 9.71 -5.68
C VAL A 124 -4.40 10.59 -4.41
N ILE A 125 -5.13 11.69 -4.45
CA ILE A 125 -5.54 12.46 -3.27
C ILE A 125 -7.03 12.20 -3.10
N SER A 126 -7.43 11.66 -1.95
CA SER A 126 -8.80 11.19 -1.69
C SER A 126 -9.53 11.99 -0.62
N ASP A 127 -9.11 13.23 -0.37
CA ASP A 127 -9.65 14.11 0.67
C ASP A 127 -9.62 13.42 2.06
N VAL A 128 -8.52 12.69 2.33
CA VAL A 128 -8.27 11.89 3.55
C VAL A 128 -9.32 10.80 3.80
N ASP A 129 -9.74 10.11 2.74
CA ASP A 129 -10.53 8.88 2.87
C ASP A 129 -9.67 7.72 3.40
N TYR A 130 -9.41 7.76 4.71
CA TYR A 130 -8.57 6.79 5.39
C TYR A 130 -9.19 5.39 5.42
N THR A 131 -10.51 5.27 5.24
CA THR A 131 -11.18 3.97 5.20
C THR A 131 -10.85 3.23 3.91
N ASN A 132 -10.62 3.97 2.81
CA ASN A 132 -10.28 3.44 1.50
C ASN A 132 -8.90 3.89 0.99
N ARG A 133 -7.93 4.10 1.90
CA ARG A 133 -6.58 4.59 1.55
C ARG A 133 -5.79 3.67 0.61
N VAL A 134 -6.14 2.38 0.56
CA VAL A 134 -5.62 1.42 -0.43
C VAL A 134 -6.79 0.65 -1.03
N ILE A 135 -6.91 0.68 -2.35
CA ILE A 135 -7.89 -0.11 -3.10
C ILE A 135 -7.14 -0.96 -4.12
N LEU A 136 -7.17 -2.28 -3.93
CA LEU A 136 -6.66 -3.25 -4.90
C LEU A 136 -7.82 -3.86 -5.68
N ALA A 137 -7.94 -3.52 -6.96
CA ALA A 137 -9.02 -3.96 -7.85
C ALA A 137 -8.46 -4.49 -9.17
N ASP A 138 -8.51 -5.80 -9.36
CA ASP A 138 -8.05 -6.56 -10.53
C ASP A 138 -6.60 -6.27 -10.96
N THR A 139 -6.40 -5.20 -11.75
CA THR A 139 -5.12 -4.80 -12.33
C THR A 139 -4.68 -3.41 -11.87
N LEU A 140 -5.41 -2.81 -10.94
CA LEU A 140 -5.17 -1.47 -10.42
C LEU A 140 -4.95 -1.52 -8.91
N LEU A 141 -3.94 -0.81 -8.44
CA LEU A 141 -3.71 -0.51 -7.04
C LEU A 141 -3.79 1.00 -6.86
N LEU A 142 -4.88 1.48 -6.26
CA LEU A 142 -5.05 2.88 -5.91
C LEU A 142 -4.49 3.13 -4.51
N ILE A 143 -3.67 4.16 -4.34
CA ILE A 143 -3.08 4.55 -3.06
C ILE A 143 -3.36 6.04 -2.81
N GLY A 144 -4.14 6.36 -1.77
CA GLY A 144 -4.41 7.74 -1.34
C GLY A 144 -3.27 8.30 -0.51
N LEU A 145 -2.34 9.06 -1.12
CA LEU A 145 -1.10 9.52 -0.47
C LEU A 145 -1.34 10.53 0.65
N ASP A 146 -2.45 11.24 0.60
CA ASP A 146 -2.92 12.16 1.64
C ASP A 146 -3.29 11.46 2.96
N ASN A 147 -3.25 10.13 3.01
CA ASN A 147 -3.42 9.31 4.21
C ASN A 147 -2.08 8.86 4.85
N TYR A 148 -0.94 9.31 4.32
CA TYR A 148 0.39 8.88 4.76
C TYR A 148 1.31 10.07 5.06
N LEU A 149 0.76 11.15 5.61
CA LEU A 149 1.48 12.40 5.92
C LEU A 149 2.05 12.44 7.35
N GLY A 150 1.87 11.35 8.11
CA GLY A 150 2.32 11.20 9.48
C GLY A 150 1.21 11.42 10.50
N LYS A 151 1.24 10.62 11.57
CA LYS A 151 0.14 10.55 12.55
C LYS A 151 -0.30 11.87 13.20
N ASP A 152 0.60 12.84 13.29
CA ASP A 152 0.35 14.14 13.93
C ASP A 152 0.03 15.25 12.89
N HIS A 153 -0.20 14.87 11.62
CA HIS A 153 -0.46 15.83 10.56
C HIS A 153 -1.76 16.60 10.78
N ARG A 154 -1.77 17.91 10.47
CA ARG A 154 -2.91 18.81 10.73
C ARG A 154 -4.23 18.37 10.08
N PHE A 155 -4.16 17.73 8.92
CA PHE A 155 -5.35 17.20 8.24
C PHE A 155 -6.03 16.06 9.01
N TYR A 156 -5.34 15.45 9.97
CA TYR A 156 -5.86 14.35 10.79
C TYR A 156 -6.42 14.84 12.12
N GLY A 157 -6.50 16.16 12.36
CA GLY A 157 -6.96 16.72 13.64
C GLY A 157 -8.39 16.35 14.04
N GLY A 158 -9.23 15.92 13.09
CA GLY A 158 -10.58 15.41 13.33
C GLY A 158 -10.68 13.89 13.42
N ILE A 159 -9.57 13.17 13.29
CA ILE A 159 -9.51 11.71 13.26
C ILE A 159 -9.07 11.19 14.64
N GLU A 160 -9.65 10.08 15.10
CA GLU A 160 -9.27 9.46 16.35
C GLU A 160 -7.79 9.06 16.35
N GLN A 161 -7.09 9.32 17.46
CA GLN A 161 -5.63 9.14 17.57
C GLN A 161 -5.16 7.74 17.22
N TYR A 162 -5.94 6.70 17.54
CA TYR A 162 -5.59 5.32 17.22
C TYR A 162 -5.67 5.01 15.72
N ILE A 163 -6.52 5.74 14.97
CA ILE A 163 -6.58 5.65 13.51
C ILE A 163 -5.43 6.45 12.91
N ALA A 164 -5.23 7.70 13.39
CA ALA A 164 -4.17 8.57 12.94
C ALA A 164 -2.78 7.95 13.13
N ALA A 165 -2.58 7.13 14.18
CA ALA A 165 -1.35 6.36 14.40
C ALA A 165 -0.93 5.49 13.20
N GLY A 166 -1.87 5.04 12.37
CA GLY A 166 -1.59 4.27 11.16
C GLY A 166 -1.51 5.11 9.87
N LEU A 167 -1.68 6.44 9.95
CA LEU A 167 -1.64 7.35 8.80
C LEU A 167 -0.22 7.88 8.54
N ASP A 168 0.72 6.95 8.38
CA ASP A 168 2.15 7.24 8.20
C ASP A 168 2.72 6.38 7.07
N LYS A 169 3.63 6.94 6.27
CA LYS A 169 4.24 6.27 5.12
C LYS A 169 4.92 4.94 5.47
N GLU A 170 5.35 4.76 6.72
CA GLU A 170 5.91 3.48 7.17
C GLU A 170 4.90 2.31 7.05
N TYR A 171 3.60 2.58 7.10
CA TYR A 171 2.53 1.59 6.98
C TYR A 171 2.04 1.38 5.54
N LEU A 172 2.46 2.19 4.57
CA LEU A 172 1.96 2.16 3.19
C LEU A 172 2.05 0.75 2.58
N VAL A 173 3.22 0.10 2.69
CA VAL A 173 3.40 -1.24 2.12
C VAL A 173 2.66 -2.30 2.91
N SER A 174 2.50 -2.12 4.23
CA SER A 174 1.69 -3.01 5.07
C SER A 174 0.21 -2.96 4.68
N ASP A 175 -0.31 -1.76 4.42
CA ASP A 175 -1.70 -1.58 3.97
C ASP A 175 -1.91 -2.17 2.57
N VAL A 176 -0.91 -2.07 1.68
CA VAL A 176 -0.93 -2.79 0.38
C VAL A 176 -0.90 -4.29 0.56
N ALA A 177 -0.12 -4.81 1.52
CA ALA A 177 -0.09 -6.24 1.85
C ALA A 177 -1.43 -6.73 2.40
N SER A 178 -2.09 -5.97 3.29
CA SER A 178 -3.43 -6.26 3.79
C SER A 178 -4.47 -6.26 2.67
N ALA A 179 -4.43 -5.27 1.77
CA ALA A 179 -5.31 -5.22 0.59
C ALA A 179 -5.11 -6.45 -0.31
N PHE A 180 -3.86 -6.87 -0.55
CA PHE A 180 -3.57 -8.12 -1.26
C PHE A 180 -4.10 -9.35 -0.50
N GLY A 181 -3.88 -9.43 0.80
CA GLY A 181 -4.35 -10.50 1.68
C GLY A 181 -5.86 -10.69 1.57
N LYS A 182 -6.64 -9.60 1.61
CA LYS A 182 -8.10 -9.61 1.43
C LYS A 182 -8.57 -10.22 0.10
N THR A 183 -7.77 -10.14 -0.96
CA THR A 183 -8.11 -10.80 -2.25
C THR A 183 -7.90 -12.31 -2.22
N ARG A 184 -7.14 -12.83 -1.25
CA ARG A 184 -6.78 -14.24 -1.12
C ARG A 184 -7.49 -14.93 0.03
N LEU A 185 -7.74 -14.20 1.11
CA LEU A 185 -8.41 -14.69 2.31
C LEU A 185 -9.92 -14.62 2.10
N ARG A 186 -10.59 -15.73 2.40
CA ARG A 186 -12.05 -15.75 2.44
C ARG A 186 -12.49 -15.27 3.81
N PHE A 187 -13.40 -14.30 3.82
CA PHE A 187 -14.05 -13.86 5.05
C PHE A 187 -14.73 -15.06 5.73
N PRO A 188 -14.60 -15.24 7.06
CA PRO A 188 -15.17 -16.38 7.74
C PRO A 188 -16.71 -16.37 7.63
N SER A 189 -17.30 -17.54 7.36
CA SER A 189 -18.76 -17.72 7.48
C SER A 189 -19.21 -17.72 8.94
N ASP A 190 -18.32 -18.13 9.85
CA ASP A 190 -18.51 -18.03 11.29
C ASP A 190 -18.46 -16.55 11.73
N ARG A 191 -19.51 -16.13 12.45
CA ARG A 191 -19.68 -14.76 12.95
C ARG A 191 -19.12 -14.55 14.35
N THR A 192 -18.49 -15.56 14.95
CA THR A 192 -17.86 -15.42 16.27
C THR A 192 -16.73 -14.39 16.24
N PHE A 193 -16.53 -13.70 17.37
CA PHE A 193 -15.42 -12.76 17.53
C PHE A 193 -14.06 -13.45 17.31
N LEU A 194 -13.89 -14.69 17.77
CA LEU A 194 -12.68 -15.46 17.56
C LEU A 194 -12.40 -15.71 16.06
N ALA A 195 -13.41 -16.06 15.27
CA ALA A 195 -13.24 -16.23 13.83
C ALA A 195 -12.81 -14.92 13.15
N GLN A 196 -13.33 -13.78 13.59
CA GLN A 196 -12.90 -12.47 13.11
C GLN A 196 -11.47 -12.14 13.54
N MET A 197 -11.09 -12.38 14.80
CA MET A 197 -9.71 -12.19 15.28
C MET A 197 -8.72 -13.05 14.49
N ILE A 198 -9.05 -14.31 14.21
CA ILE A 198 -8.22 -15.21 13.40
C ILE A 198 -8.13 -14.71 11.95
N TYR A 199 -9.21 -14.16 11.40
CA TYR A 199 -9.22 -13.60 10.06
C TYR A 199 -8.33 -12.36 9.97
N TYR A 200 -8.55 -11.36 10.82
CA TYR A 200 -7.78 -10.11 10.83
C TYR A 200 -6.33 -10.29 11.31
N GLY A 201 -6.03 -11.33 12.09
CA GLY A 201 -4.65 -11.67 12.47
C GLY A 201 -3.84 -12.35 11.37
N LYS A 202 -4.45 -12.65 10.21
CA LYS A 202 -3.73 -13.09 8.99
C LYS A 202 -3.39 -11.92 8.08
N GLU A 203 -4.01 -10.77 8.31
CA GLU A 203 -3.71 -9.52 7.62
C GLU A 203 -2.50 -8.82 8.27
#